data_AF-A0A194UNW9-F1
#
_entry.id   AF-A0A194UNW9-F1
#
_cell.length_a   1.000
_cell.length_b   1.000
_cell.length_c   1.000
_cell.angle_alpha   90.00
_cell.angle_beta   90.00
_cell.angle_gamma   90.00
#
_symmetry.space_group_name_H-M   'P 1'
#
loop_
_entity.id
_entity.type
_entity.pdbx_description
1 polymer ?
#
loop_
_entity_poly.entity_id
_entity_poly.type
_entity_poly.pdbx_seq_one_letter_code
_entity_poly.pdbx_strand_id
1 'polypeptide(L)'
;MVALAVSAAIRTPLTLYAHSLKRRRAKLLHLIQAQYAQIGLGLRRKAVTNLRERVLKAVRKRSKATFKVFSIDESKSIWGGLISLPIFLSNLEVIRRMCGGPRGLIGNLLHGWETTTTPTATGAAETEAASSGPASFTGDAISVADVSSPTSLGDLTSTTSDTLSSISMEPTFATGGCLWFPNLLVPDPYHILPFAVSALLFAHMIPETTAERRDLFGLKPLATNGKTMTVGGGRSRMWRALQRSLIIMALAIGPATMDMPAALHLYWMTSVGCSLAVTKGVKKLMPITKSSVKPCTGIEIPLLRPKPL
;
A
#
# COMPACT_ATOMS: atom_id res chain seq x y z
N MET A 1 -2.59 -18.19 7.46
CA MET A 1 -1.55 -17.90 8.49
C MET A 1 -0.32 -17.17 7.92
N VAL A 2 0.29 -17.63 6.83
CA VAL A 2 1.48 -16.99 6.22
C VAL A 2 1.32 -15.48 5.97
N ALA A 3 0.19 -15.07 5.40
CA ALA A 3 -0.10 -13.65 5.16
C ALA A 3 -0.10 -12.78 6.44
N LEU A 4 -0.53 -13.34 7.58
CA LEU A 4 -0.52 -12.65 8.86
C LEU A 4 0.90 -12.54 9.41
N ALA A 5 1.68 -13.62 9.34
CA ALA A 5 3.07 -13.64 9.82
C ALA A 5 3.95 -12.64 9.05
N VAL A 6 3.89 -12.64 7.71
CA VAL A 6 4.65 -11.72 6.86
C VAL A 6 4.25 -10.27 7.13
N SER A 7 2.93 -10.02 7.26
CA SER A 7 2.42 -8.68 7.57
C SER A 7 2.85 -8.22 8.96
N ALA A 8 2.81 -9.10 9.96
CA ALA A 8 3.25 -8.81 11.32
C ALA A 8 4.76 -8.48 11.37
N ALA A 9 5.60 -9.30 10.74
CA ALA A 9 7.06 -9.15 10.84
C ALA A 9 7.61 -7.96 10.03
N ILE A 10 7.13 -7.75 8.79
CA ILE A 10 7.74 -6.77 7.88
C ILE A 10 6.94 -5.46 7.86
N ARG A 11 5.60 -5.55 7.81
CA ARG A 11 4.74 -4.38 7.56
C ARG A 11 4.50 -3.57 8.83
N THR A 12 4.39 -4.21 10.00
CA THR A 12 4.15 -3.48 11.26
C THR A 12 5.29 -2.53 11.65
N PRO A 13 6.60 -2.91 11.65
CA PRO A 13 7.65 -1.96 12.03
C PRO A 13 7.75 -0.81 11.03
N LEU A 14 7.56 -1.08 9.74
CA LEU A 14 7.62 -0.09 8.68
C LEU A 14 6.47 0.93 8.78
N THR A 15 5.26 0.47 9.06
CA THR A 15 4.09 1.34 9.27
C THR A 15 4.20 2.16 10.55
N LEU A 16 4.74 1.59 11.64
CA LEU A 16 5.08 2.30 12.87
C LEU A 16 6.13 3.38 12.63
N TYR A 17 7.20 3.07 11.89
CA TYR A 17 8.23 4.02 11.54
C TYR A 17 7.67 5.18 10.71
N ALA A 18 6.90 4.89 9.64
CA ALA A 18 6.25 5.92 8.83
C ALA A 18 5.29 6.78 9.65
N HIS A 19 4.57 6.19 10.61
CA HIS A 19 3.69 6.91 11.52
C HIS A 19 4.48 7.82 12.48
N SER A 20 5.62 7.35 12.98
CA SER A 20 6.51 8.14 13.85
C SER A 20 7.04 9.39 13.12
N LEU A 21 7.38 9.28 11.83
CA LEU A 21 7.80 10.42 11.00
C LEU A 21 6.67 11.43 10.84
N LYS A 22 5.43 10.98 10.59
CA LYS A 22 4.24 11.85 10.53
C LYS A 22 4.02 12.59 11.85
N ARG A 23 4.20 11.92 13.00
CA ARG A 23 4.10 12.54 14.33
C ARG A 23 5.19 13.59 14.54
N ARG A 24 6.43 13.32 14.16
CA ARG A 24 7.53 14.31 14.22
C ARG A 24 7.23 15.53 13.35
N ARG A 25 6.72 15.32 12.14
CA ARG A 25 6.28 16.39 11.23
C ARG A 25 5.14 17.22 11.83
N ALA A 26 4.17 16.58 12.49
CA ALA A 26 3.06 17.27 13.13
C ALA A 26 3.54 18.25 14.22
N LYS A 27 4.60 17.92 14.95
CA LYS A 27 5.22 18.83 15.93
C LYS A 27 5.80 20.09 15.29
N LEU A 28 6.38 19.98 14.10
CA LEU A 28 6.98 21.12 13.38
C LEU A 28 5.95 22.02 12.66
N LEU A 29 4.67 21.64 12.65
CA LEU A 29 3.63 22.43 11.96
C LEU A 29 3.53 23.85 12.51
N HIS A 30 3.74 24.08 13.81
CA HIS A 30 3.69 25.42 14.38
C HIS A 30 4.82 26.31 13.84
N LEU A 31 6.02 25.76 13.60
CA LEU A 31 7.16 26.54 13.08
C LEU A 31 6.86 26.98 11.65
N ILE A 32 6.24 26.10 10.88
CA ILE A 32 5.86 26.37 9.50
C ILE A 32 4.76 27.43 9.45
N GLN A 33 3.79 27.39 10.37
CA GLN A 33 2.76 28.43 10.51
C GLN A 33 3.38 29.78 10.89
N ALA A 34 4.32 29.81 11.84
CA ALA A 34 5.03 31.02 12.23
C ALA A 34 5.85 31.60 11.07
N GLN A 35 6.60 30.75 10.34
CA GLN A 35 7.35 31.15 9.14
C GLN A 35 6.44 31.71 8.06
N TYR A 36 5.25 31.14 7.87
CA TYR A 36 4.25 31.66 6.94
C TYR A 36 3.83 33.08 7.32
N ALA A 37 3.49 33.32 8.59
CA ALA A 37 3.10 34.64 9.06
C ALA A 37 4.22 35.67 8.87
N GLN A 38 5.46 35.32 9.28
CA GLN A 38 6.62 36.19 9.14
C GLN A 38 6.93 36.55 7.68
N ILE A 39 6.96 35.56 6.78
CA ILE A 39 7.23 35.76 5.36
C ILE A 39 6.09 36.54 4.69
N GLY A 40 4.85 36.27 5.09
CA GLY A 40 3.66 37.00 4.65
C GLY A 40 3.75 38.49 4.96
N LEU A 41 4.10 38.86 6.20
CA LEU A 41 4.25 40.26 6.61
C LEU A 41 5.41 40.95 5.86
N GLY A 42 6.55 40.27 5.72
CA GLY A 42 7.71 40.83 5.00
C GLY A 42 7.45 41.09 3.52
N LEU A 43 6.75 40.18 2.84
CA LEU A 43 6.36 40.35 1.43
C LEU A 43 5.20 41.35 1.25
N ARG A 44 4.26 41.41 2.21
CA ARG A 44 3.17 42.40 2.19
C ARG A 44 3.70 43.82 2.30
N ARG A 45 4.69 44.05 3.17
CA ARG A 45 5.38 45.35 3.30
C ARG A 45 6.05 45.79 2.00
N LYS A 46 6.54 44.83 1.21
CA LYS A 46 7.18 45.06 -0.10
C LYS A 46 6.18 45.21 -1.26
N ALA A 47 4.87 45.27 -0.98
CA ALA A 47 3.80 45.46 -1.96
C ALA A 47 3.89 44.54 -3.20
N VAL A 48 4.31 43.28 -3.01
CA VAL A 48 4.59 42.38 -4.13
C VAL A 48 3.29 41.82 -4.73
N THR A 49 3.20 41.80 -6.06
CA THR A 49 2.13 41.10 -6.79
C THR A 49 2.19 39.58 -6.57
N ASN A 50 1.05 38.89 -6.60
CA ASN A 50 0.96 37.44 -6.33
C ASN A 50 1.56 37.03 -4.97
N LEU A 51 1.27 37.82 -3.94
CA LEU A 51 1.75 37.64 -2.56
C LEU A 51 1.60 36.20 -2.07
N ARG A 52 0.42 35.60 -2.23
CA ARG A 52 0.12 34.25 -1.72
C ARG A 52 1.03 33.18 -2.31
N GLU A 53 1.23 33.19 -3.63
CA GLU A 53 2.05 32.18 -4.30
C GLU A 53 3.52 32.31 -3.92
N ARG A 54 4.02 33.55 -3.84
CA ARG A 54 5.40 33.82 -3.42
C ARG A 54 5.63 33.42 -1.96
N VAL A 55 4.70 33.72 -1.07
CA VAL A 55 4.75 33.26 0.33
C VAL A 55 4.78 31.74 0.38
N LEU A 56 3.86 31.05 -0.32
CA LEU A 56 3.82 29.59 -0.35
C LEU A 56 5.11 28.97 -0.91
N LYS A 57 5.68 29.53 -1.97
CA LYS A 57 6.95 29.06 -2.57
C LYS A 57 8.12 29.28 -1.62
N ALA A 58 8.21 30.44 -0.99
CA ALA A 58 9.26 30.77 -0.03
C ALA A 58 9.16 29.91 1.25
N VAL A 59 7.96 29.75 1.80
CA VAL A 59 7.69 28.89 2.96
C VAL A 59 8.01 27.44 2.62
N ARG A 60 7.62 26.93 1.44
CA ARG A 60 7.97 25.57 1.01
C ARG A 60 9.47 25.37 0.89
N LYS A 61 10.21 26.36 0.36
CA LYS A 61 11.68 26.28 0.26
C LYS A 61 12.31 26.23 1.65
N ARG A 62 11.88 27.10 2.56
CA ARG A 62 12.39 27.17 3.94
C ARG A 62 12.01 25.93 4.76
N SER A 63 10.78 25.44 4.64
CA SER A 63 10.31 24.25 5.35
C SER A 63 11.10 23.01 4.96
N LYS A 64 11.48 22.86 3.68
CA LYS A 64 12.35 21.75 3.24
C LYS A 64 13.72 21.80 3.92
N ALA A 65 14.32 22.98 4.07
CA ALA A 65 15.57 23.14 4.79
C ALA A 65 15.41 22.78 6.28
N THR A 66 14.33 23.24 6.93
CA THR A 66 14.02 22.87 8.31
C THR A 66 13.84 21.36 8.46
N PHE A 67 13.08 20.70 7.58
CA PHE A 67 12.91 19.24 7.62
C PHE A 67 14.22 18.48 7.41
N LYS A 68 15.12 18.98 6.56
CA LYS A 68 16.46 18.41 6.36
C LYS A 68 17.29 18.49 7.65
N VAL A 69 17.22 19.60 8.40
CA VAL A 69 17.91 19.76 9.69
C VAL A 69 17.37 18.78 10.74
N PHE A 70 16.06 18.52 10.74
CA PHE A 70 15.44 17.56 11.65
C PHE A 70 15.46 16.10 11.15
N SER A 71 16.17 15.81 10.04
CA SER A 71 16.27 14.49 9.42
C SER A 71 14.91 13.83 9.12
N ILE A 72 13.92 14.63 8.74
CA ILE A 72 12.60 14.16 8.32
C ILE A 72 12.58 14.08 6.80
N ASP A 73 12.94 12.91 6.29
CA ASP A 73 12.93 12.65 4.85
C ASP A 73 11.54 12.21 4.37
N GLU A 74 10.89 13.09 3.61
CA GLU A 74 9.55 12.83 3.04
C GLU A 74 9.58 11.70 2.00
N SER A 75 10.71 11.52 1.30
CA SER A 75 10.89 10.46 0.30
C SER A 75 10.85 9.07 0.91
N LYS A 76 11.48 8.86 2.07
CA LYS A 76 11.55 7.54 2.73
C LYS A 76 10.17 6.99 3.12
N SER A 77 9.20 7.86 3.36
CA SER A 77 7.82 7.43 3.65
C SER A 77 7.07 6.87 2.43
N ILE A 78 7.45 7.25 1.21
CA ILE A 78 6.79 6.79 -0.03
C ILE A 78 7.27 5.37 -0.38
N TRP A 79 8.55 5.07 -0.12
CA TRP A 79 9.15 3.77 -0.40
C TRP A 79 8.58 2.62 0.43
N GLY A 80 8.02 2.91 1.61
CA GLY A 80 7.48 1.85 2.49
C GLY A 80 6.30 1.07 1.90
N GLY A 81 5.51 1.67 1.00
CA GLY A 81 4.44 0.96 0.29
C GLY A 81 4.96 0.11 -0.87
N LEU A 82 5.92 0.65 -1.62
CA LEU A 82 6.48 0.01 -2.82
C LEU A 82 7.31 -1.22 -2.49
N ILE A 83 8.01 -1.23 -1.35
CA ILE A 83 8.85 -2.37 -0.95
C ILE A 83 8.03 -3.64 -0.65
N SER A 84 6.75 -3.49 -0.32
CA SER A 84 5.86 -4.62 -0.05
C SER A 84 5.28 -5.28 -1.31
N LEU A 85 5.35 -4.59 -2.45
CA LEU A 85 4.74 -5.04 -3.70
C LEU A 85 5.43 -6.29 -4.29
N PRO A 86 6.77 -6.42 -4.32
CA PRO A 86 7.42 -7.65 -4.78
C PRO A 86 7.06 -8.87 -3.95
N ILE A 87 6.99 -8.72 -2.62
CA ILE A 87 6.64 -9.80 -1.69
C ILE A 87 5.20 -10.26 -1.93
N PHE A 88 4.29 -9.30 -2.14
CA PHE A 88 2.89 -9.59 -2.46
C PHE A 88 2.76 -10.35 -3.77
N LEU A 89 3.44 -9.91 -4.83
CA LEU A 89 3.37 -10.56 -6.13
C LEU A 89 4.05 -11.94 -6.15
N SER A 90 5.14 -12.11 -5.39
CA SER A 90 5.79 -13.41 -5.20
C SER A 90 4.83 -14.43 -4.58
N ASN A 91 4.13 -14.07 -3.50
CA ASN A 91 3.13 -14.95 -2.88
C ASN A 91 1.93 -15.23 -3.81
N LEU A 92 1.49 -14.24 -4.59
CA LEU A 92 0.45 -14.43 -5.61
C LEU A 92 0.88 -15.45 -6.68
N GLU A 93 2.12 -15.38 -7.16
CA GLU A 93 2.65 -16.34 -8.12
C GLU A 93 2.75 -17.74 -7.53
N VAL A 94 3.22 -17.87 -6.27
CA VAL A 94 3.25 -19.15 -5.56
C VAL A 94 1.86 -19.78 -5.48
N ILE A 95 0.85 -19.02 -5.02
CA ILE A 95 -0.52 -19.53 -4.93
C ILE A 95 -1.08 -19.86 -6.32
N ARG A 96 -0.77 -19.03 -7.33
CA ARG A 96 -1.17 -19.29 -8.72
C ARG A 96 -0.59 -20.61 -9.23
N ARG A 97 0.67 -20.93 -8.91
CA ARG A 97 1.30 -22.21 -9.25
C ARG A 97 0.70 -23.39 -8.51
N MET A 98 0.42 -23.22 -7.22
CA MET A 98 -0.27 -24.25 -6.43
C MET A 98 -1.67 -24.55 -6.98
N CYS A 99 -2.30 -23.56 -7.65
CA CYS A 99 -3.58 -23.74 -8.34
C CYS A 99 -3.45 -24.32 -9.77
N GLY A 100 -2.25 -24.68 -10.22
CA GLY A 100 -2.01 -25.18 -11.58
C GLY A 100 -1.98 -24.09 -12.67
N GLY A 101 -1.92 -22.81 -12.29
CA GLY A 101 -1.86 -21.70 -13.25
C GLY A 101 -0.52 -21.58 -13.98
N PRO A 102 -0.50 -21.03 -15.20
CA PRO A 102 0.73 -20.84 -15.97
C PRO A 102 1.68 -19.85 -15.28
N ARG A 103 2.98 -19.96 -15.61
CA ARG A 103 4.04 -19.06 -15.13
C ARG A 103 3.68 -17.60 -15.42
N GLY A 104 3.68 -16.75 -14.40
CA GLY A 104 3.41 -15.33 -14.52
C GLY A 104 4.66 -14.51 -14.87
N LEU A 105 4.45 -13.21 -15.13
CA LEU A 105 5.48 -12.22 -15.51
C LEU A 105 6.73 -12.22 -14.61
N ILE A 106 6.60 -12.50 -13.32
CA ILE A 106 7.74 -12.52 -12.38
C ILE A 106 8.52 -13.82 -12.52
N GLY A 107 7.85 -14.94 -12.75
CA GLY A 107 8.51 -16.20 -13.10
C GLY A 107 9.34 -16.04 -14.37
N ASN A 108 8.76 -15.40 -15.40
CA ASN A 108 9.45 -15.09 -16.65
C ASN A 108 10.57 -14.04 -16.47
N LEU A 109 10.44 -13.07 -15.55
CA LEU A 109 11.51 -12.10 -15.30
C LEU A 109 12.69 -12.70 -14.52
N LEU A 110 12.42 -13.61 -13.57
CA LEU A 110 13.45 -14.27 -12.76
C LEU A 110 14.17 -15.39 -13.51
N HIS A 111 13.45 -16.11 -14.37
CA HIS A 111 13.99 -17.24 -15.16
C HIS A 111 14.44 -16.81 -16.57
N GLY A 112 14.43 -15.50 -16.85
CA GLY A 112 14.68 -14.96 -18.18
C GLY A 112 13.46 -15.06 -19.08
N TRP A 113 13.23 -14.01 -19.89
CA TRP A 113 12.44 -14.11 -21.12
C TRP A 113 13.22 -15.04 -22.05
N GLU A 114 13.21 -16.34 -21.81
CA GLU A 114 13.55 -17.27 -22.85
C GLU A 114 12.32 -17.35 -23.75
N THR A 115 12.45 -16.77 -24.93
CA THR A 115 11.64 -17.15 -26.09
C THR A 115 11.84 -18.65 -26.29
N THR A 116 11.03 -19.47 -25.65
CA THR A 116 10.91 -20.88 -26.02
C THR A 116 10.33 -20.87 -27.42
N THR A 117 11.20 -21.00 -28.42
CA THR A 117 10.81 -21.51 -29.72
C THR A 117 10.08 -22.82 -29.47
N THR A 118 8.77 -22.78 -29.71
CA THR A 118 7.92 -23.92 -30.01
C THR A 118 8.71 -25.03 -30.71
N PRO A 119 8.76 -26.26 -30.19
CA PRO A 119 8.62 -27.41 -31.05
C PRO A 119 7.14 -27.53 -31.39
N THR A 120 6.84 -27.26 -32.66
CA THR A 120 5.61 -27.59 -33.36
C THR A 120 5.09 -28.98 -32.97
N ALA A 121 3.86 -29.04 -32.46
CA ALA A 121 2.98 -30.18 -32.69
C ALA A 121 1.60 -29.61 -33.09
N THR A 122 1.33 -29.72 -34.38
CA THR A 122 0.08 -29.43 -35.08
C THR A 122 -1.02 -30.45 -34.67
N GLY A 123 -2.25 -29.97 -34.52
CA GLY A 123 -3.48 -30.78 -34.39
C GLY A 123 -4.47 -30.10 -33.42
N ALA A 124 -5.36 -29.22 -33.91
CA ALA A 124 -6.72 -29.54 -34.37
C ALA A 124 -7.68 -29.91 -33.24
N ALA A 125 -8.83 -29.24 -33.23
CA ALA A 125 -9.94 -29.39 -32.30
C ALA A 125 -10.53 -30.81 -32.29
N GLU A 126 -10.97 -31.30 -31.13
CA GLU A 126 -12.27 -31.98 -30.91
C GLU A 126 -12.43 -32.52 -29.46
N THR A 127 -13.67 -32.34 -28.99
CA THR A 127 -14.57 -33.12 -28.13
C THR A 127 -14.16 -34.47 -27.49
N GLU A 128 -14.79 -34.70 -26.33
CA GLU A 128 -15.25 -35.97 -25.71
C GLU A 128 -14.33 -36.88 -24.83
N ALA A 129 -14.89 -37.15 -23.63
CA ALA A 129 -15.11 -38.44 -22.97
C ALA A 129 -13.95 -39.30 -22.38
N ALA A 130 -14.02 -39.42 -21.04
CA ALA A 130 -14.05 -40.63 -20.20
C ALA A 130 -13.15 -41.86 -20.48
N SER A 131 -12.40 -42.28 -19.45
CA SER A 131 -12.18 -43.66 -18.95
C SER A 131 -11.02 -43.65 -17.92
N SER A 132 -11.23 -43.87 -16.61
CA SER A 132 -11.38 -45.11 -15.83
C SER A 132 -10.09 -45.93 -15.53
N GLY A 133 -9.48 -45.62 -14.35
CA GLY A 133 -8.85 -46.53 -13.35
C GLY A 133 -7.54 -47.28 -13.66
N PRO A 134 -6.90 -47.99 -12.68
CA PRO A 134 -6.83 -47.79 -11.21
C PRO A 134 -5.39 -47.94 -10.61
N ALA A 135 -5.29 -47.89 -9.27
CA ALA A 135 -4.21 -48.39 -8.38
C ALA A 135 -2.93 -47.52 -8.20
N SER A 136 -2.21 -47.48 -7.07
CA SER A 136 -2.36 -47.78 -5.63
C SER A 136 -0.95 -47.58 -5.00
N PHE A 137 -0.86 -47.13 -3.72
CA PHE A 137 0.31 -47.16 -2.79
C PHE A 137 1.58 -46.36 -3.18
N THR A 138 2.46 -45.80 -2.32
CA THR A 138 2.85 -45.77 -0.88
C THR A 138 3.39 -44.34 -0.62
N GLY A 139 3.02 -43.59 0.42
CA GLY A 139 3.72 -43.56 1.70
C GLY A 139 5.18 -43.08 1.61
N ASP A 140 5.46 -41.80 1.88
CA ASP A 140 6.47 -41.43 2.90
C ASP A 140 6.36 -39.98 3.37
N ALA A 141 6.51 -39.79 4.68
CA ALA A 141 6.50 -38.52 5.36
C ALA A 141 7.92 -37.95 5.38
N ILE A 142 8.12 -36.71 4.93
CA ILE A 142 9.44 -36.06 5.03
C ILE A 142 9.48 -35.16 6.27
N SER A 143 10.42 -35.57 7.11
CA SER A 143 10.79 -35.13 8.43
C SER A 143 11.28 -33.68 8.52
N VAL A 144 10.96 -33.09 9.66
CA VAL A 144 11.56 -31.87 10.20
C VAL A 144 12.95 -32.20 10.74
N ALA A 145 14.01 -31.88 10.00
CA ALA A 145 15.34 -31.55 10.52
C ALA A 145 16.32 -31.33 9.35
N ASP A 146 16.66 -30.08 9.02
CA ASP A 146 18.03 -29.57 9.16
C ASP A 146 18.02 -28.07 8.84
N VAL A 147 18.29 -27.22 9.85
CA VAL A 147 18.39 -25.77 9.71
C VAL A 147 19.87 -25.42 9.77
N SER A 148 20.50 -25.37 8.61
CA SER A 148 21.81 -24.75 8.44
C SER A 148 21.63 -23.29 7.99
N SER A 149 22.11 -22.37 8.83
CA SER A 149 22.08 -20.92 8.66
C SER A 149 22.78 -20.44 7.36
N PRO A 150 22.15 -19.58 6.52
CA PRO A 150 22.86 -18.94 5.43
C PRO A 150 23.25 -17.48 5.76
N THR A 151 24.56 -17.26 5.83
CA THR A 151 25.21 -15.94 5.97
C THR A 151 25.53 -15.36 4.58
N SER A 152 24.55 -15.18 3.69
CA SER A 152 24.72 -14.30 2.53
C SER A 152 23.38 -13.98 1.84
N LEU A 153 23.23 -12.75 1.34
CA LEU A 153 22.02 -12.30 0.64
C LEU A 153 21.84 -12.93 -0.75
N GLY A 154 22.88 -13.63 -1.27
CA GLY A 154 22.89 -14.26 -2.60
C GLY A 154 22.35 -15.70 -2.62
N ASP A 155 22.52 -16.45 -1.53
CA ASP A 155 22.01 -17.83 -1.43
C ASP A 155 20.51 -17.92 -1.15
N LEU A 156 19.90 -16.84 -0.65
CA LEU A 156 18.46 -16.78 -0.46
C LEU A 156 17.72 -16.79 -1.80
N THR A 157 18.31 -16.25 -2.87
CA THR A 157 17.69 -16.16 -4.21
C THR A 157 17.84 -17.43 -5.05
N SER A 158 18.93 -18.19 -4.91
CA SER A 158 19.11 -19.48 -5.57
C SER A 158 18.22 -20.56 -4.92
N THR A 159 18.26 -20.66 -3.59
CA THR A 159 17.45 -21.63 -2.83
C THR A 159 15.94 -21.37 -2.95
N THR A 160 15.51 -20.10 -3.07
CA THR A 160 14.09 -19.78 -3.34
C THR A 160 13.67 -20.07 -4.78
N SER A 161 14.60 -20.11 -5.74
CA SER A 161 14.27 -20.39 -7.15
C SER A 161 14.06 -21.88 -7.40
N ASP A 162 14.90 -22.75 -6.83
CA ASP A 162 14.75 -24.21 -6.91
C ASP A 162 13.55 -24.75 -6.10
N THR A 163 13.19 -24.05 -5.03
CA THR A 163 11.95 -24.37 -4.29
C THR A 163 10.69 -23.87 -5.01
N LEU A 164 10.78 -22.91 -5.94
CA LEU A 164 9.64 -22.39 -6.70
C LEU A 164 9.40 -23.15 -8.01
N SER A 165 10.44 -23.76 -8.58
CA SER A 165 10.36 -24.67 -9.72
C SER A 165 9.77 -26.03 -9.35
N SER A 166 9.88 -26.46 -8.09
CA SER A 166 9.30 -27.70 -7.53
C SER A 166 7.89 -27.55 -6.95
N ILE A 167 7.29 -26.36 -6.96
CA ILE A 167 5.90 -26.15 -6.50
C ILE A 167 4.95 -26.74 -7.53
N SER A 168 4.53 -27.98 -7.27
CA SER A 168 3.48 -28.67 -8.00
C SER A 168 2.09 -28.30 -7.48
N MET A 169 1.06 -28.76 -8.19
CA MET A 169 -0.34 -28.66 -7.80
C MET A 169 -0.53 -29.23 -6.39
N GLU A 170 -1.06 -28.42 -5.48
CA GLU A 170 -1.27 -28.84 -4.10
C GLU A 170 -2.70 -29.42 -3.94
N PRO A 171 -2.85 -30.73 -3.69
CA PRO A 171 -4.16 -31.39 -3.69
C PRO A 171 -5.06 -30.92 -2.54
N THR A 172 -4.47 -30.43 -1.44
CA THR A 172 -5.25 -29.93 -0.29
C THR A 172 -6.07 -28.68 -0.61
N PHE A 173 -5.77 -27.96 -1.70
CA PHE A 173 -6.58 -26.82 -2.15
C PHE A 173 -7.92 -27.23 -2.77
N ALA A 174 -8.04 -28.45 -3.29
CA ALA A 174 -9.31 -28.93 -3.81
C ALA A 174 -10.36 -29.12 -2.71
N THR A 175 -9.92 -29.44 -1.49
CA THR A 175 -10.77 -29.78 -0.33
C THR A 175 -10.72 -28.72 0.77
N GLY A 176 -9.79 -27.76 0.68
CA GLY A 176 -9.51 -26.73 1.70
C GLY A 176 -10.44 -25.52 1.70
N GLY A 177 -11.63 -25.63 1.09
CA GLY A 177 -12.65 -24.59 1.04
C GLY A 177 -13.20 -24.15 2.39
N CYS A 178 -13.83 -22.97 2.41
CA CYS A 178 -14.61 -22.53 3.56
C CYS A 178 -15.87 -21.77 3.12
N LEU A 179 -16.91 -21.82 3.97
CA LEU A 179 -18.22 -21.19 3.75
C LEU A 179 -18.93 -21.66 2.46
N TRP A 180 -18.94 -20.83 1.40
CA TRP A 180 -19.70 -21.07 0.16
C TRP A 180 -18.84 -21.51 -1.03
N PHE A 181 -17.52 -21.58 -0.87
CA PHE A 181 -16.57 -22.03 -1.91
C PHE A 181 -15.80 -23.25 -1.39
N PRO A 182 -16.27 -24.49 -1.69
CA PRO A 182 -15.67 -25.72 -1.17
C PRO A 182 -14.34 -26.07 -1.82
N ASN A 183 -14.10 -25.62 -3.05
CA ASN A 183 -12.87 -25.86 -3.80
C ASN A 183 -12.16 -24.53 -4.09
N LEU A 184 -10.91 -24.39 -3.66
CA LEU A 184 -10.13 -23.16 -3.80
C LEU A 184 -9.50 -22.98 -5.19
N LEU A 185 -9.43 -24.06 -5.98
CA LEU A 185 -8.87 -24.09 -7.33
C LEU A 185 -9.84 -23.53 -8.37
N VAL A 186 -11.13 -23.61 -8.08
CA VAL A 186 -12.21 -23.17 -8.98
C VAL A 186 -12.51 -21.68 -8.70
N PRO A 187 -12.96 -20.92 -9.72
CA PRO A 187 -13.49 -19.58 -9.50
C PRO A 187 -14.65 -19.57 -8.49
N ASP A 188 -14.82 -18.46 -7.77
CA ASP A 188 -15.94 -18.31 -6.83
C ASP A 188 -17.28 -18.40 -7.59
N PRO A 189 -18.15 -19.40 -7.31
CA PRO A 189 -19.41 -19.58 -8.02
C PRO A 189 -20.35 -18.37 -7.96
N TYR A 190 -20.25 -17.56 -6.91
CA TYR A 190 -21.09 -16.38 -6.70
C TYR A 190 -20.33 -15.06 -6.94
N HIS A 191 -19.05 -15.12 -7.29
CA HIS A 191 -18.14 -13.97 -7.48
C HIS A 191 -18.11 -12.96 -6.32
N ILE A 192 -18.53 -13.36 -5.11
CA ILE A 192 -18.55 -12.52 -3.92
C ILE A 192 -17.12 -12.14 -3.53
N LEU A 193 -16.17 -13.08 -3.62
CA LEU A 193 -14.76 -12.89 -3.31
C LEU A 193 -14.09 -11.81 -4.19
N PRO A 194 -14.13 -11.89 -5.53
CA PRO A 194 -13.59 -10.83 -6.40
C PRO A 194 -14.16 -9.44 -6.09
N PHE A 195 -15.47 -9.34 -5.87
CA PHE A 195 -16.09 -8.06 -5.51
C PHE A 195 -15.70 -7.60 -4.11
N ALA A 196 -15.58 -8.50 -3.14
CA ALA A 196 -15.11 -8.17 -1.80
C ALA A 196 -13.66 -7.63 -1.83
N VAL A 197 -12.77 -8.21 -2.64
CA VAL A 197 -11.41 -7.71 -2.85
C VAL A 197 -11.44 -6.28 -3.39
N SER A 198 -12.25 -6.03 -4.43
CA SER A 198 -12.38 -4.70 -5.02
C SER A 198 -12.87 -3.66 -4.01
N ALA A 199 -13.89 -4.01 -3.21
CA ALA A 199 -14.43 -3.15 -2.17
C ALA A 199 -13.42 -2.90 -1.04
N LEU A 200 -12.62 -3.90 -0.68
CA LEU A 200 -11.62 -3.78 0.37
C LEU A 200 -10.42 -2.93 -0.08
N LEU A 201 -9.97 -3.10 -1.33
CA LEU A 201 -8.94 -2.25 -1.94
C LEU A 201 -9.41 -0.79 -2.05
N PHE A 202 -10.65 -0.58 -2.45
CA PHE A 202 -11.30 0.72 -2.47
C PHE A 202 -11.31 1.36 -1.07
N ALA A 203 -11.76 0.62 -0.04
CA ALA A 203 -11.77 1.08 1.33
C ALA A 203 -10.36 1.42 1.86
N HIS A 204 -9.33 0.71 1.43
CA HIS A 204 -7.93 0.97 1.79
C HIS A 204 -7.36 2.21 1.12
N MET A 205 -7.80 2.53 -0.10
CA MET A 205 -7.34 3.70 -0.88
C MET A 205 -8.06 5.00 -0.50
N ILE A 206 -9.26 4.94 0.06
CA ILE A 206 -10.02 6.13 0.43
C ILE A 206 -9.42 6.79 1.68
N PRO A 207 -9.13 8.10 1.63
CA PRO A 207 -8.74 8.84 2.81
C PRO A 207 -9.87 8.90 3.84
N GLU A 208 -9.50 8.72 5.10
CA GLU A 208 -10.42 8.80 6.23
C GLU A 208 -10.90 10.23 6.47
N THR A 209 -10.13 11.24 6.05
CA THR A 209 -10.53 12.63 6.26
C THR A 209 -11.55 13.08 5.21
N THR A 210 -12.63 13.70 5.68
CA THR A 210 -13.72 14.19 4.81
C THR A 210 -13.24 15.30 3.87
N ALA A 211 -12.28 16.11 4.31
CA ALA A 211 -11.66 17.15 3.49
C ALA A 211 -10.85 16.57 2.32
N GLU A 212 -10.00 15.56 2.57
CA GLU A 212 -9.23 14.91 1.49
C GLU A 212 -10.14 14.12 0.57
N ARG A 213 -11.18 13.44 1.10
CA ARG A 213 -12.14 12.71 0.26
C ARG A 213 -12.86 13.65 -0.71
N ARG A 214 -13.24 14.84 -0.25
CA ARG A 214 -13.85 15.86 -1.11
C ARG A 214 -12.88 16.36 -2.19
N ASP A 215 -11.62 16.61 -1.83
CA ASP A 215 -10.57 16.97 -2.79
C ASP A 215 -10.37 15.88 -3.85
N LEU A 216 -10.42 14.59 -3.47
CA LEU A 216 -10.32 13.48 -4.41
C LEU A 216 -11.43 13.48 -5.43
N PHE A 217 -12.68 13.72 -5.05
CA PHE A 217 -13.79 13.77 -5.98
C PHE A 217 -13.99 15.14 -6.63
N GLY A 218 -13.09 16.10 -6.41
CA GLY A 218 -13.21 17.46 -6.96
C GLY A 218 -14.37 18.26 -6.37
N LEU A 219 -14.91 17.82 -5.23
CA LEU A 219 -15.91 18.55 -4.49
C LEU A 219 -15.27 19.77 -3.84
N LYS A 220 -16.00 20.89 -3.78
CA LYS A 220 -15.56 22.09 -3.07
C LYS A 220 -15.14 21.71 -1.64
N PRO A 221 -13.99 22.19 -1.13
CA PRO A 221 -13.62 21.97 0.26
C PRO A 221 -14.75 22.50 1.13
N LEU A 222 -15.11 21.76 2.18
CA LEU A 222 -15.95 22.33 3.23
C LEU A 222 -15.28 23.62 3.70
N ALA A 223 -16.08 24.64 4.05
CA ALA A 223 -15.57 25.87 4.64
C ALA A 223 -14.88 25.50 5.97
N THR A 224 -13.62 25.09 5.87
CA THR A 224 -12.72 24.99 6.99
C THR A 224 -12.73 26.37 7.60
N ASN A 225 -13.25 26.49 8.82
CA ASN A 225 -13.09 27.68 9.66
C ASN A 225 -11.71 28.25 9.37
N GLY A 226 -11.63 29.44 8.76
CA GLY A 226 -10.50 29.94 7.95
C GLY A 226 -9.15 30.12 8.68
N LYS A 227 -9.00 29.48 9.83
CA LYS A 227 -7.89 29.51 10.77
C LYS A 227 -6.98 28.28 10.73
N THR A 228 -7.36 27.16 10.07
CA THR A 228 -6.44 26.00 9.92
C THR A 228 -5.72 26.07 8.58
N MET A 229 -4.52 26.63 8.62
CA MET A 229 -3.66 26.68 7.47
C MET A 229 -3.00 25.32 7.25
N THR A 230 -3.43 24.60 6.22
CA THR A 230 -2.70 23.42 5.73
C THR A 230 -1.47 23.91 4.97
N VAL A 231 -0.36 24.15 5.67
CA VAL A 231 0.96 24.33 5.03
C VAL A 231 1.53 22.96 4.64
N GLY A 232 0.74 22.20 3.90
CA GLY A 232 1.18 21.09 3.08
C GLY A 232 0.86 21.53 1.67
N GLY A 233 1.87 21.67 0.81
CA GLY A 233 1.62 22.01 -0.59
C GLY A 233 0.54 21.08 -1.12
N GLY A 234 -0.55 21.67 -1.66
CA GLY A 234 -1.66 20.90 -2.21
C GLY A 234 -1.10 19.78 -3.07
N ARG A 235 -1.57 18.55 -2.82
CA ARG A 235 -1.07 17.36 -3.51
C ARG A 235 -1.08 17.63 -5.02
N SER A 236 -0.05 17.23 -5.75
CA SER A 236 0.07 17.64 -7.17
C SER A 236 -1.16 17.17 -7.96
N ARG A 237 -1.53 17.93 -9.02
CA ARG A 237 -2.63 17.52 -9.92
C ARG A 237 -2.41 16.10 -10.45
N MET A 238 -1.16 15.80 -10.81
CA MET A 238 -0.72 14.47 -11.26
C MET A 238 -0.92 13.38 -10.20
N TRP A 239 -0.57 13.64 -8.94
CA TRP A 239 -0.79 12.66 -7.87
C TRP A 239 -2.29 12.40 -7.64
N ARG A 240 -3.13 13.45 -7.72
CA ARG A 240 -4.59 13.26 -7.63
C ARG A 240 -5.12 12.42 -8.79
N ALA A 241 -4.67 12.69 -10.01
CA ALA A 241 -5.03 11.90 -11.18
C ALA A 241 -4.60 10.44 -11.02
N LEU A 242 -3.36 10.20 -10.58
CA LEU A 242 -2.85 8.87 -10.27
C LEU A 242 -3.72 8.16 -9.22
N GLN A 243 -4.06 8.85 -8.13
CA GLN A 243 -4.90 8.24 -7.09
C GLN A 243 -6.31 7.90 -7.58
N ARG A 244 -6.92 8.75 -8.42
CA ARG A 244 -8.21 8.44 -9.06
C ARG A 244 -8.09 7.23 -9.97
N SER A 245 -7.02 7.15 -10.77
CA SER A 245 -6.77 6.00 -11.64
C SER A 245 -6.59 4.71 -10.84
N LEU A 246 -5.90 4.75 -9.69
CA LEU A 246 -5.74 3.59 -8.81
C LEU A 246 -7.05 3.14 -8.18
N ILE A 247 -7.95 4.08 -7.85
CA ILE A 247 -9.29 3.77 -7.35
C ILE A 247 -10.15 3.10 -8.43
N ILE A 248 -10.12 3.63 -9.65
CA ILE A 248 -10.83 3.02 -10.80
C ILE A 248 -10.28 1.62 -11.06
N MET A 249 -8.94 1.47 -11.06
CA MET A 249 -8.29 0.17 -11.22
C MET A 249 -8.69 -0.80 -10.09
N ALA A 250 -8.73 -0.35 -8.84
CA ALA A 250 -9.16 -1.17 -7.72
C ALA A 250 -10.59 -1.70 -7.88
N LEU A 251 -11.49 -0.90 -8.45
CA LEU A 251 -12.87 -1.31 -8.73
C LEU A 251 -12.96 -2.27 -9.94
N ALA A 252 -12.09 -2.06 -10.95
CA ALA A 252 -12.02 -2.90 -12.14
C ALA A 252 -11.42 -4.29 -11.87
N ILE A 253 -10.61 -4.47 -10.82
CA ILE A 253 -10.01 -5.76 -10.44
C ILE A 253 -11.06 -6.84 -10.19
N GLY A 254 -12.21 -6.51 -9.59
CA GLY A 254 -13.26 -7.48 -9.28
C GLY A 254 -13.78 -8.17 -10.55
N PRO A 255 -14.36 -7.42 -11.51
CA PRO A 255 -14.77 -7.95 -12.80
C PRO A 255 -13.63 -8.60 -13.60
N ALA A 256 -12.44 -7.99 -13.60
CA ALA A 256 -11.31 -8.48 -14.39
C ALA A 256 -10.72 -9.81 -13.89
N THR A 257 -10.99 -10.19 -12.63
CA THR A 257 -10.45 -11.42 -12.02
C THR A 257 -11.54 -12.42 -11.66
N MET A 258 -12.73 -12.31 -12.26
CA MET A 258 -13.85 -13.23 -12.01
C MET A 258 -13.51 -14.70 -12.27
N ASP A 259 -12.69 -14.95 -13.30
CA ASP A 259 -12.29 -16.31 -13.71
C ASP A 259 -11.06 -16.84 -12.98
N MET A 260 -10.52 -16.09 -12.00
CA MET A 260 -9.37 -16.53 -11.24
C MET A 260 -9.76 -17.47 -10.07
N PRO A 261 -8.91 -18.43 -9.71
CA PRO A 261 -9.13 -19.31 -8.56
C PRO A 261 -9.43 -18.55 -7.27
N ALA A 262 -10.43 -19.04 -6.50
CA ALA A 262 -10.87 -18.43 -5.25
C ALA A 262 -9.74 -18.28 -4.21
N ALA A 263 -8.74 -19.16 -4.24
CA ALA A 263 -7.54 -19.08 -3.39
C ALA A 263 -6.82 -17.72 -3.51
N LEU A 264 -6.71 -17.18 -4.73
CA LEU A 264 -6.02 -15.92 -4.99
C LEU A 264 -6.75 -14.76 -4.34
N HIS A 265 -8.08 -14.70 -4.49
CA HIS A 265 -8.89 -13.66 -3.86
C HIS A 265 -8.87 -13.75 -2.34
N LEU A 266 -8.89 -14.95 -1.77
CA LEU A 266 -8.83 -15.15 -0.32
C LEU A 266 -7.50 -14.65 0.28
N TYR A 267 -6.39 -14.96 -0.38
CA TYR A 267 -5.08 -14.42 -0.02
C TYR A 267 -5.07 -12.88 -0.11
N TRP A 268 -5.58 -12.35 -1.22
CA TRP A 268 -5.61 -10.91 -1.46
C TRP A 268 -6.45 -10.17 -0.41
N MET A 269 -7.65 -10.68 -0.12
CA MET A 269 -8.54 -10.21 0.95
C MET A 269 -7.82 -10.16 2.29
N THR A 270 -7.20 -11.28 2.68
CA THR A 270 -6.54 -11.41 3.98
C THR A 270 -5.35 -10.45 4.08
N SER A 271 -4.56 -10.32 3.02
CA SER A 271 -3.40 -9.42 2.96
C SER A 271 -3.80 -7.94 3.08
N VAL A 272 -4.81 -7.51 2.32
CA VAL A 272 -5.33 -6.12 2.37
C VAL A 272 -6.03 -5.86 3.70
N GLY A 273 -6.81 -6.81 4.20
CA GLY A 273 -7.50 -6.74 5.48
C GLY A 273 -6.52 -6.61 6.65
N CYS A 274 -5.44 -7.40 6.65
CA CYS A 274 -4.37 -7.29 7.63
C CYS A 274 -3.69 -5.91 7.57
N SER A 275 -3.39 -5.40 6.36
CA SER A 275 -2.85 -4.04 6.19
C SER A 275 -3.78 -2.97 6.77
N LEU A 276 -5.08 -3.08 6.54
CA LEU A 276 -6.08 -2.19 7.11
C LEU A 276 -6.13 -2.27 8.64
N ALA A 277 -6.11 -3.49 9.19
CA ALA A 277 -6.10 -3.71 10.63
C ALA A 277 -4.84 -3.09 11.27
N VAL A 278 -3.66 -3.32 10.70
CA VAL A 278 -2.39 -2.74 11.18
C VAL A 278 -2.41 -1.22 11.09
N THR A 279 -2.80 -0.64 9.95
CA THR A 279 -2.82 0.82 9.79
C THR A 279 -3.82 1.51 10.71
N LYS A 280 -5.03 0.94 10.89
CA LYS A 280 -6.02 1.42 11.85
C LYS A 280 -5.55 1.23 13.29
N GLY A 281 -4.95 0.08 13.60
CA GLY A 281 -4.39 -0.23 14.92
C GLY A 281 -3.28 0.75 15.31
N VAL A 282 -2.32 1.00 14.42
CA VAL A 282 -1.23 1.97 14.65
C VAL A 282 -1.76 3.38 14.86
N LYS A 283 -2.78 3.82 14.09
CA LYS A 283 -3.42 5.13 14.28
C LYS A 283 -4.13 5.24 15.63
N LYS A 284 -4.82 4.17 16.05
CA LYS A 284 -5.50 4.11 17.36
C LYS A 284 -4.48 4.12 18.50
N LEU A 285 -3.38 3.38 18.36
CA LEU A 285 -2.32 3.27 19.37
C LEU A 285 -1.49 4.55 19.49
N MET A 286 -1.22 5.24 18.39
CA MET A 286 -0.41 6.46 18.37
C MET A 286 -1.19 7.62 17.73
N PRO A 287 -2.11 8.28 18.45
CA PRO A 287 -2.84 9.42 17.88
C PRO A 287 -1.89 10.57 17.54
N ILE A 288 -2.05 11.13 16.34
CA ILE A 288 -1.31 12.32 15.92
C ILE A 288 -1.92 13.53 16.65
N THR A 289 -1.13 14.17 17.49
CA THR A 289 -1.55 15.39 18.18
C THR A 289 -1.78 16.50 17.15
N LYS A 290 -3.02 17.00 17.08
CA LYS A 290 -3.34 18.19 16.29
C LYS A 290 -2.65 19.38 16.97
N SER A 291 -1.89 20.16 16.21
CA SER A 291 -1.26 21.37 16.75
C SER A 291 -2.35 22.36 17.16
N SER A 292 -2.45 22.64 18.46
CA SER A 292 -3.43 23.57 19.06
C SER A 292 -2.95 25.03 18.98
N VAL A 293 -2.21 25.41 17.94
CA VAL A 293 -1.85 26.81 17.73
C VAL A 293 -2.92 27.43 16.83
N LYS A 294 -3.79 28.23 17.44
CA LYS A 294 -4.76 29.06 16.71
C LYS A 294 -4.04 30.33 16.24
N PRO A 295 -4.29 30.81 15.02
CA PRO A 295 -3.75 32.09 14.58
C PRO A 295 -4.24 33.20 15.53
N CYS A 296 -3.34 34.10 15.93
CA CYS A 296 -3.68 35.25 16.77
C CYS A 296 -4.83 36.03 16.14
N THR A 297 -5.90 36.29 16.90
CA THR A 297 -7.11 36.92 16.36
C THR A 297 -6.98 38.44 16.20
N GLY A 298 -5.78 39.01 16.31
CA GLY A 298 -5.55 40.46 16.22
C GLY A 298 -6.13 41.27 17.39
N ILE A 299 -6.89 40.63 18.28
CA ILE A 299 -7.37 41.20 19.54
C ILE A 299 -6.30 40.90 20.59
N GLU A 300 -5.13 41.51 20.44
CA GLU A 300 -4.15 41.57 21.52
C GLU A 300 -4.40 42.90 22.23
N ILE A 301 -4.93 42.85 23.44
CA ILE A 301 -5.03 44.01 24.32
C ILE A 301 -3.60 44.57 24.42
N PRO A 302 -3.36 45.86 24.15
CA PRO A 302 -2.02 46.45 24.15
C PRO A 302 -1.52 46.56 25.60
N LEU A 303 -1.17 45.43 26.20
CA LEU A 303 -0.56 45.36 27.51
C LEU A 303 0.95 45.59 27.31
N LEU A 304 1.30 46.85 27.09
CA LEU A 304 2.67 47.34 27.14
C LEU A 304 3.23 47.02 28.52
N ARG A 305 4.03 45.97 28.62
CA ARG A 305 4.78 45.69 29.85
C ARG A 305 5.84 46.79 29.98
N PRO A 306 5.84 47.60 31.06
CA PRO A 306 6.85 48.64 31.25
C PRO A 306 8.25 48.03 31.29
N LYS A 307 9.24 48.77 30.80
CA LYS A 307 10.65 48.38 30.89
C LYS A 307 11.01 48.16 32.36
N PRO A 308 11.69 47.05 32.72
CA PRO A 308 12.26 46.93 34.05
C PRO A 308 13.28 48.06 34.23
N LEU A 309 13.13 48.80 35.34
CA LEU A 309 14.08 49.79 35.83
C LEU A 309 15.39 49.10 36.25
#